data_AF-A0A562SJN1-F1
#
_entry.id   AF-A0A562SJN1-F1
#
_cell.length_a   1.000
_cell.length_b   1.000
_cell.length_c   1.000
_cell.angle_alpha   90.00
_cell.angle_beta   90.00
_cell.angle_gamma   90.00
#
_symmetry.space_group_name_H-M   'P 1'
#
loop_
_entity.id
_entity.type
_entity.pdbx_description
1 polymer ?
#
loop_
_entity_poly.entity_id
_entity_poly.type
_entity_poly.pdbx_seq_one_letter_code
_entity_poly.pdbx_strand_id
1 'polypeptide(L)'
;MIYSEPAYDKIFIGLFLCIVCFTSCDEIQIKKLKREGVIGKAKITDCNTRSKGSGVILDYTFTVEGKKITGKQSYYELKSQVCRELLYREVSIIYSEDRPEENRLMISENDFKKLGYPYPDSLKWTDRYYKEW
;
A
#
# COMPACT_ATOMS: atom_id res chain seq x y z
N MET A 1 22.95 41.65 -26.44
CA MET A 1 23.25 40.31 -25.90
C MET A 1 22.20 40.03 -24.84
N ILE A 2 21.09 39.39 -25.23
CA ILE A 2 19.95 39.14 -24.32
C ILE A 2 20.26 37.82 -23.61
N TYR A 3 20.62 37.90 -22.33
CA TYR A 3 20.71 36.73 -21.47
C TYR A 3 19.28 36.22 -21.24
N SER A 4 18.92 35.08 -21.84
CA SER A 4 17.67 34.39 -21.50
C SER A 4 17.83 33.81 -20.10
N GLU A 5 16.95 34.18 -19.18
CA GLU A 5 16.95 33.63 -17.82
C GLU A 5 16.78 32.10 -17.83
N PRO A 6 17.46 31.39 -16.91
CA PRO A 6 17.33 29.96 -16.78
C PRO A 6 15.96 29.57 -16.19
N ALA A 7 14.96 29.31 -17.04
CA ALA A 7 13.62 28.85 -16.64
C ALA A 7 13.60 27.49 -15.90
N TYR A 8 14.77 26.86 -15.69
CA TYR A 8 14.94 25.52 -15.14
C TYR A 8 14.83 25.50 -13.61
N ASP A 9 15.26 26.53 -12.88
CA ASP A 9 15.29 26.51 -11.41
C ASP A 9 13.89 26.46 -10.77
N LYS A 10 12.90 27.11 -11.39
CA LYS A 10 11.51 27.10 -10.90
C LYS A 10 10.84 25.74 -11.11
N ILE A 11 11.22 25.02 -12.16
CA ILE A 11 10.70 23.67 -12.46
C ILE A 11 11.26 22.66 -11.46
N PHE A 12 12.56 22.73 -11.13
CA PHE A 12 13.20 21.83 -10.17
C PHE A 12 12.66 22.00 -8.75
N ILE A 13 12.45 23.25 -8.29
CA ILE A 13 11.88 23.52 -6.96
C ILE A 13 10.42 23.03 -6.88
N GLY A 14 9.63 23.23 -7.93
CA GLY A 14 8.26 22.72 -8.01
C GLY A 14 8.18 21.19 -7.98
N LEU A 15 9.08 20.51 -8.71
CA LEU A 15 9.15 19.05 -8.73
C LEU A 15 9.58 18.48 -7.37
N PHE A 16 10.53 19.13 -6.70
CA PHE A 16 11.00 18.74 -5.38
C PHE A 16 9.90 18.92 -4.31
N LEU A 17 9.17 20.04 -4.33
CA LEU A 17 8.01 20.28 -3.44
C LEU A 17 6.89 19.26 -3.67
N CYS A 18 6.58 18.92 -4.93
CA CYS A 18 5.59 17.90 -5.23
C CYS A 18 5.97 16.53 -4.67
N ILE A 19 7.24 16.13 -4.77
CA ILE A 19 7.72 14.84 -4.24
C ILE A 19 7.64 14.81 -2.71
N VAL A 20 8.04 15.89 -2.02
CA VAL A 20 7.99 15.97 -0.55
C VAL A 20 6.55 16.04 -0.03
N CYS A 21 5.65 16.73 -0.71
CA CYS A 21 4.23 16.72 -0.36
C CYS A 21 3.60 15.33 -0.52
N PHE A 22 4.00 14.58 -1.56
CA PHE A 22 3.47 13.23 -1.80
C PHE A 22 3.84 12.26 -0.67
N THR A 23 5.08 12.32 -0.17
CA THR A 23 5.52 11.47 0.94
C THR A 23 4.86 11.84 2.26
N SER A 24 4.64 13.14 2.49
CA SER A 24 4.00 13.66 3.70
C SER A 24 2.53 13.24 3.83
N CYS A 25 1.79 13.20 2.71
CA CYS A 25 0.40 12.78 2.70
C CYS A 25 0.20 11.29 3.02
N ASP A 26 1.09 10.42 2.53
CA ASP A 26 0.99 8.97 2.79
C ASP A 26 1.23 8.66 4.27
N GLU A 27 2.19 9.34 4.92
CA GLU A 27 2.40 9.20 6.37
C GLU A 27 1.23 9.68 7.22
N ILE A 28 0.56 10.76 6.82
CA ILE A 28 -0.61 11.29 7.54
C ILE A 28 -1.78 10.31 7.44
N GLN A 29 -2.04 9.76 6.25
CA GLN A 29 -3.08 8.73 6.07
C GLN A 29 -2.78 7.49 6.91
N ILE A 30 -1.53 7.01 6.92
CA ILE A 30 -1.14 5.89 7.77
C ILE A 30 -1.38 6.24 9.24
N LYS A 31 -0.99 7.43 9.72
CA LYS A 31 -1.21 7.87 11.11
C LYS A 31 -2.69 7.96 11.48
N LYS A 32 -3.55 8.37 10.55
CA LYS A 32 -5.00 8.43 10.75
C LYS A 32 -5.59 7.01 10.83
N LEU A 33 -5.24 6.15 9.87
CA LEU A 33 -5.63 4.73 9.90
C LEU A 33 -5.12 4.02 11.16
N LYS A 34 -3.98 4.43 11.74
CA LYS A 34 -3.48 3.90 13.02
C LYS A 34 -4.43 4.18 14.19
N ARG A 35 -5.08 5.36 14.23
CA ARG A 35 -5.89 5.78 15.39
C ARG A 35 -7.34 5.34 15.29
N GLU A 36 -7.89 5.40 14.08
CA GLU A 36 -9.34 5.34 13.84
C GLU A 36 -9.70 4.32 12.74
N GLY A 37 -8.73 3.54 12.27
CA GLY A 37 -8.97 2.56 11.21
C GLY A 37 -9.75 1.35 11.73
N VAL A 38 -10.72 0.92 10.94
CA VAL A 38 -11.48 -0.31 11.17
C VAL A 38 -10.80 -1.46 10.43
N ILE A 39 -10.67 -2.59 11.11
CA ILE A 39 -10.10 -3.81 10.51
C ILE A 39 -11.22 -4.62 9.88
N GLY A 40 -11.02 -5.03 8.63
CA GLY A 40 -11.92 -5.89 7.88
C GLY A 40 -11.18 -6.99 7.14
N LYS A 41 -11.89 -7.62 6.20
CA LYS A 41 -11.32 -8.60 5.27
C LYS A 41 -11.44 -8.10 3.85
N ALA A 42 -10.35 -8.23 3.09
CA ALA A 42 -10.31 -7.96 1.67
C ALA A 42 -9.94 -9.21 0.90
N LYS A 43 -10.56 -9.41 -0.26
CA LYS A 43 -10.23 -10.47 -1.20
C LYS A 43 -9.32 -9.96 -2.28
N ILE A 44 -8.17 -10.62 -2.46
CA ILE A 44 -7.25 -10.30 -3.55
C ILE A 44 -7.88 -10.78 -4.87
N THR A 45 -8.06 -9.85 -5.81
CA THR A 45 -8.73 -10.11 -7.09
C THR A 45 -7.74 -10.27 -8.23
N ASP A 46 -6.61 -9.57 -8.18
CA ASP A 46 -5.57 -9.68 -9.20
C ASP A 46 -4.20 -9.51 -8.57
N CYS A 47 -3.19 -10.06 -9.22
CA CYS A 47 -1.81 -9.87 -8.83
C CYS A 47 -0.90 -9.69 -10.04
N ASN A 48 -0.34 -8.48 -10.13
CA ASN A 48 0.49 -8.04 -11.24
C ASN A 48 1.94 -7.96 -10.80
N THR A 49 2.84 -8.63 -11.53
CA THR A 49 4.29 -8.51 -11.29
C THR A 49 4.83 -7.28 -12.01
N ARG A 50 5.66 -6.47 -11.34
CA ARG A 50 6.32 -5.36 -12.03
C ARG A 50 7.29 -5.89 -13.09
N SER A 51 7.44 -5.16 -14.20
CA SER A 51 8.18 -5.58 -15.42
C SER A 51 9.67 -5.89 -15.20
N LYS A 52 10.25 -5.58 -14.03
CA LYS A 52 11.64 -5.91 -13.65
C LYS A 52 11.74 -7.05 -12.62
N GLY A 53 10.65 -7.72 -12.28
CA GLY A 53 10.61 -8.81 -11.31
C GLY A 53 10.80 -8.40 -9.83
N SER A 54 11.11 -7.12 -9.57
CA SER A 54 11.35 -6.56 -8.24
C SER A 54 10.06 -5.97 -7.64
N GLY A 55 9.14 -6.86 -7.30
CA GLY A 55 7.90 -6.51 -6.60
C GLY A 55 6.62 -6.81 -7.36
N VAL A 56 5.52 -6.76 -6.63
CA VAL A 56 4.19 -7.07 -7.12
C VAL A 56 3.18 -6.01 -6.70
N ILE A 57 2.09 -5.98 -7.44
CA ILE A 57 0.97 -5.08 -7.26
C ILE A 57 -0.23 -5.99 -7.00
N LEU A 58 -0.79 -5.91 -5.80
CA LEU A 58 -1.98 -6.65 -5.41
C LEU A 58 -3.19 -5.74 -5.60
N ASP A 59 -4.13 -6.19 -6.41
CA ASP A 59 -5.45 -5.60 -6.52
C ASP A 59 -6.40 -6.40 -5.63
N TYR A 60 -7.21 -5.69 -4.85
CA TYR A 60 -8.10 -6.31 -3.89
C TYR A 60 -9.44 -5.61 -3.84
N THR A 61 -10.43 -6.33 -3.34
CA THR A 61 -11.78 -5.83 -3.17
C THR A 61 -12.32 -6.19 -1.80
N PHE A 62 -13.06 -5.28 -1.20
CA PHE A 62 -13.76 -5.49 0.06
C PHE A 62 -15.11 -4.79 0.00
N THR A 63 -16.00 -5.11 0.94
CA THR A 63 -17.36 -4.55 0.97
C THR A 63 -17.57 -3.82 2.28
N VAL A 64 -17.97 -2.56 2.20
CA VAL A 64 -18.36 -1.72 3.35
C VAL A 64 -19.77 -1.22 3.09
N GLU A 65 -20.69 -1.49 4.01
CA GLU A 65 -22.11 -1.08 3.88
C GLU A 65 -22.77 -1.50 2.55
N GLY A 66 -22.41 -2.69 2.03
CA GLY A 66 -22.91 -3.19 0.74
C GLY A 66 -22.28 -2.56 -0.51
N LYS A 67 -21.39 -1.58 -0.36
CA LYS A 67 -20.61 -1.00 -1.45
C LYS A 67 -19.31 -1.76 -1.63
N LYS A 68 -19.05 -2.22 -2.85
CA LYS A 68 -17.78 -2.85 -3.23
C LYS A 68 -16.73 -1.77 -3.48
N ILE A 69 -15.64 -1.83 -2.72
CA ILE A 69 -14.50 -0.93 -2.86
C ILE A 69 -13.33 -1.73 -3.41
N THR A 70 -12.57 -1.10 -4.31
CA THR A 70 -11.38 -1.67 -4.94
C THR A 70 -10.16 -0.88 -4.47
N GLY A 71 -9.10 -1.59 -4.05
CA GLY A 71 -7.82 -0.99 -3.70
C GLY A 71 -6.68 -1.66 -4.46
N LYS A 72 -5.55 -0.96 -4.50
CA LYS A 72 -4.31 -1.42 -5.13
C LYS A 72 -3.14 -1.15 -4.20
N GLN A 73 -2.31 -2.14 -3.95
CA GLN A 73 -1.12 -1.98 -3.12
C GLN A 73 0.12 -2.59 -3.77
N SER A 74 1.18 -1.78 -3.86
CA SER A 74 2.48 -2.22 -4.38
C SER A 74 3.38 -2.69 -3.25
N TYR A 75 4.01 -3.84 -3.42
CA TYR A 75 5.03 -4.39 -2.54
C TYR A 75 6.30 -4.67 -3.34
N TYR A 76 7.37 -3.94 -3.03
CA TYR A 76 8.64 -4.04 -3.76
C TYR A 76 9.43 -5.31 -3.45
N GLU A 77 9.27 -5.83 -2.24
CA GLU A 77 10.02 -7.00 -1.75
C GLU A 77 9.26 -8.32 -1.92
N LEU A 78 7.99 -8.24 -2.35
CA LEU A 78 7.18 -9.43 -2.58
C LEU A 78 7.59 -10.11 -3.89
N LYS A 79 7.87 -11.41 -3.82
CA LYS A 79 8.16 -12.22 -5.01
C LYS A 79 6.88 -12.54 -5.77
N SER A 80 7.01 -12.69 -7.08
CA SER A 80 5.91 -13.10 -7.99
C SER A 80 5.26 -14.44 -7.60
N GLN A 81 6.00 -15.33 -6.93
CA GLN A 81 5.48 -16.60 -6.48
C GLN A 81 4.46 -16.44 -5.35
N VAL A 82 4.77 -15.63 -4.33
CA VAL A 82 3.87 -15.32 -3.21
C VAL A 82 2.58 -14.67 -3.71
N CYS A 83 2.73 -13.78 -4.69
CA CYS A 83 1.63 -13.13 -5.40
C CYS A 83 0.61 -14.13 -5.98
N ARG A 84 1.06 -15.24 -6.58
CA ARG A 84 0.16 -16.29 -7.09
C ARG A 84 -0.53 -17.06 -5.97
N GLU A 85 0.13 -17.26 -4.84
CA GLU A 85 -0.44 -17.98 -3.69
C GLU A 85 -1.47 -17.15 -2.92
N LEU A 86 -1.30 -15.83 -2.94
CA LEU A 86 -2.22 -14.85 -2.35
C LEU A 86 -3.42 -14.55 -3.25
N LEU A 87 -3.37 -14.89 -4.55
CA LEU A 87 -4.47 -14.64 -5.47
C LEU A 87 -5.75 -15.35 -4.99
N TYR A 88 -6.87 -14.62 -4.96
CA TYR A 88 -8.17 -15.06 -4.46
C TYR A 88 -8.26 -15.40 -2.97
N ARG A 89 -7.19 -15.20 -2.19
CA ARG A 89 -7.23 -15.33 -0.73
C ARG A 89 -7.86 -14.09 -0.09
N GLU A 90 -8.43 -14.31 1.09
CA GLU A 90 -8.83 -13.24 1.98
C GLU A 90 -7.65 -12.87 2.89
N VAL A 91 -7.38 -11.58 2.99
CA VAL A 91 -6.35 -11.00 3.83
C VAL A 91 -6.96 -9.89 4.68
N SER A 92 -6.36 -9.61 5.83
CA SER A 92 -6.79 -8.50 6.67
C SER A 92 -6.54 -7.16 5.95
N ILE A 93 -7.43 -6.21 6.17
CA ILE A 93 -7.34 -4.85 5.63
C ILE A 93 -7.69 -3.87 6.76
N ILE A 94 -7.07 -2.69 6.75
CA ILE A 94 -7.51 -1.56 7.56
C ILE A 94 -8.04 -0.45 6.65
N TYR A 95 -9.16 0.15 7.02
CA TYR A 95 -9.78 1.24 6.26
C TYR A 95 -10.37 2.30 7.19
N SER A 96 -10.54 3.53 6.71
CA SER A 96 -11.22 4.59 7.44
C SER A 96 -12.74 4.42 7.31
N GLU A 97 -13.49 4.46 8.41
CA GLU A 97 -14.96 4.34 8.36
C GLU A 97 -15.59 5.49 7.56
N ASP A 98 -15.13 6.73 7.77
CA ASP A 98 -15.60 7.91 7.03
C ASP A 98 -15.22 7.93 5.54
N ARG A 99 -14.12 7.27 5.18
CA ARG A 99 -13.55 7.27 3.82
C ARG A 99 -12.95 5.91 3.50
N PRO A 100 -13.77 4.94 3.09
CA PRO A 100 -13.30 3.58 2.83
C PRO A 100 -12.27 3.49 1.69
N GLU A 101 -12.19 4.47 0.78
CA GLU A 101 -11.09 4.61 -0.19
C GLU A 101 -9.71 4.80 0.46
N GLU A 102 -9.64 5.34 1.68
CA GLU A 102 -8.43 5.35 2.51
C GLU A 102 -8.29 3.98 3.17
N ASN A 103 -7.59 3.07 2.50
CA ASN A 103 -7.43 1.69 2.95
C ASN A 103 -6.04 1.12 2.70
N ARG A 104 -5.69 0.06 3.43
CA ARG A 104 -4.38 -0.59 3.34
C ARG A 104 -4.45 -2.07 3.70
N LEU A 105 -3.87 -2.92 2.87
CA LEU A 105 -3.74 -4.34 3.15
C LEU A 105 -2.78 -4.58 4.31
N MET A 106 -3.20 -5.48 5.20
CA MET A 106 -2.47 -5.92 6.37
C MET A 106 -2.15 -7.41 6.26
N ILE A 107 -1.14 -7.74 5.46
CA ILE A 107 -0.67 -9.12 5.35
C ILE A 107 0.31 -9.38 6.50
N SER A 108 -0.03 -10.31 7.40
CA SER A 108 0.74 -10.56 8.62
C SER A 108 1.99 -11.40 8.37
N GLU A 109 2.98 -11.31 9.27
CA GLU A 109 4.12 -12.23 9.27
C GLU A 109 3.67 -13.71 9.32
N ASN A 110 2.56 -14.00 10.01
CA ASN A 110 2.04 -15.36 10.12
C ASN A 110 1.49 -15.87 8.77
N ASP A 111 0.91 -15.00 7.94
CA ASP A 111 0.46 -15.36 6.60
C ASP A 111 1.66 -15.70 5.71
N PHE A 112 2.78 -14.99 5.85
CA PHE A 112 4.03 -15.33 5.16
C PHE A 112 4.67 -16.62 5.67
N LYS A 113 4.65 -16.84 7.00
CA LYS A 113 5.14 -18.08 7.62
C LYS A 113 4.37 -19.31 7.12
N LYS A 114 3.03 -19.20 7.00
CA LYS A 114 2.19 -20.28 6.44
C LYS A 114 2.52 -20.60 4.98
N LEU A 115 2.92 -19.60 4.21
CA LEU A 115 3.33 -19.75 2.82
C LEU A 115 4.81 -20.16 2.68
N GLY A 116 5.58 -20.18 3.78
CA GLY A 116 6.99 -20.55 3.78
C GLY A 116 7.94 -19.49 3.22
N TYR A 117 7.52 -18.22 3.19
CA TYR A 117 8.33 -17.12 2.67
C TYR A 117 8.84 -16.18 3.76
N PRO A 118 10.02 -15.55 3.57
CA PRO A 118 10.47 -14.50 4.47
C PRO A 118 9.50 -13.33 4.42
N TYR A 119 9.15 -12.84 5.60
CA TYR A 119 8.30 -11.66 5.74
C TYR A 119 9.07 -10.39 5.35
N PRO A 120 8.55 -9.59 4.40
CA PRO A 120 9.28 -8.43 3.89
C PRO A 120 9.28 -7.26 4.87
N ASP A 121 10.37 -6.49 4.88
CA ASP A 121 10.57 -5.33 5.75
C ASP A 121 9.52 -4.24 5.51
N SER A 122 9.08 -4.11 4.26
CA SER A 122 7.97 -3.24 3.84
C SER A 122 6.62 -3.56 4.48
N LEU A 123 6.46 -4.73 5.11
CA LEU A 123 5.26 -5.14 5.84
C LEU A 123 5.41 -5.09 7.36
N LYS A 124 6.62 -4.92 7.92
CA LYS A 124 6.87 -4.85 9.38
C LYS A 124 5.99 -3.84 10.13
N TRP A 125 5.43 -2.85 9.44
CA TRP A 125 4.48 -1.91 10.04
C TRP A 125 3.16 -2.57 10.48
N THR A 126 2.75 -3.69 9.87
CA THR A 126 1.51 -4.41 10.22
C THR A 126 1.64 -5.19 11.53
N ASP A 127 2.86 -5.61 11.91
CA ASP A 127 3.10 -6.40 13.14
C ASP A 127 2.67 -5.67 14.40
N ARG A 128 2.74 -4.32 14.40
CA ARG A 128 2.28 -3.50 15.53
C ARG A 128 0.78 -3.62 15.75
N TYR A 129 0.00 -3.79 14.70
CA TYR A 129 -1.46 -3.92 14.81
C TYR A 129 -1.88 -5.32 15.25
N TYR A 130 -1.08 -6.35 14.92
CA TYR A 130 -1.32 -7.70 15.41
C TYR A 130 -0.88 -7.90 16.87
N LYS A 131 0.00 -7.05 17.41
CA LYS A 131 0.44 -7.11 18.82
C LYS A 131 -0.47 -6.39 19.81
N GLU A 132 -1.33 -5.48 19.33
CA GLU A 132 -2.33 -4.80 20.15
C GLU A 132 -3.65 -5.60 20.25
N TRP A 133 -3.61 -6.86 19.81
CA TRP A 133 -4.67 -7.86 19.91
C TRP A 133 -4.19 -9.10 20.66
#